data_AF-A0A8X6Y783-F1
#
_entry.id   AF-A0A8X6Y783-F1
#
_cell.length_a   1.000
_cell.length_b   1.000
_cell.length_c   1.000
_cell.angle_alpha   90.00
_cell.angle_beta   90.00
_cell.angle_gamma   90.00
#
_symmetry.space_group_name_H-M   'P 1'
#
loop_
_entity.id
_entity.type
_entity.pdbx_description
1 polymer ?
#
loop_
_entity_poly.entity_id
_entity_poly.type
_entity_poly.pdbx_seq_one_letter_code
_entity_poly.pdbx_strand_id
1 'polypeptide(L)'
;MDALHWIKRDGPWATFVASRVEEIRRLSSKENWRYVPGMQSPADLPSRGCSVKTLKKVRWWEGPSWLENSTEDWPKSELFPDMEVINSEKKKL
;
A
#
# COMPACT_ATOMS: atom_id res chain seq x y z
N MET A 1 3.75 -2.62 5.35
CA MET A 1 3.49 -3.79 4.47
C MET A 1 2.20 -4.53 4.85
N ASP A 2 1.61 -4.12 5.96
CA ASP A 2 0.56 -4.83 6.68
C ASP A 2 -0.78 -4.72 5.94
N ALA A 3 -1.09 -3.52 5.44
CA ALA A 3 -2.24 -3.31 4.56
C ALA A 3 -2.19 -4.19 3.30
N LEU A 4 -1.03 -4.26 2.63
CA LEU A 4 -0.87 -5.12 1.45
C LEU A 4 -1.01 -6.61 1.82
N HIS A 5 -0.54 -7.00 3.01
CA HIS A 5 -0.75 -8.35 3.52
C HIS A 5 -2.24 -8.66 3.70
N TRP A 6 -3.02 -7.79 4.34
CA TRP A 6 -4.47 -7.96 4.50
C TRP A 6 -5.20 -8.00 3.16
N ILE A 7 -4.81 -7.15 2.20
CA ILE A 7 -5.42 -7.13 0.86
C ILE A 7 -5.11 -8.43 0.09
N LYS A 8 -3.90 -9.00 0.21
CA LYS A 8 -3.49 -10.20 -0.52
C LYS A 8 -3.91 -11.53 0.12
N ARG A 9 -4.11 -11.56 1.44
CA ARG A 9 -4.39 -12.78 2.21
C ARG A 9 -5.81 -12.78 2.76
N ASP A 10 -6.40 -13.96 2.83
CA ASP A 10 -7.64 -14.18 3.58
C ASP A 10 -7.30 -14.41 5.05
N GLY A 11 -8.16 -13.96 5.96
CA GLY A 11 -7.94 -14.15 7.39
C GLY A 11 -9.08 -13.58 8.25
N PRO A 12 -9.15 -14.00 9.53
CA PRO A 12 -10.14 -13.51 10.47
C PRO A 12 -9.73 -12.10 10.94
N TRP A 13 -9.86 -11.11 10.08
CA TRP A 13 -9.52 -9.73 10.41
C TRP A 13 -10.56 -9.10 11.33
N ALA A 14 -10.14 -8.15 12.15
CA ALA A 14 -11.04 -7.28 12.90
C ALA A 14 -12.01 -6.57 11.94
N THR A 15 -13.21 -6.23 12.41
CA THR A 15 -14.31 -5.73 11.58
C THR A 15 -13.89 -4.58 10.66
N PHE A 16 -13.12 -3.63 11.18
CA PHE A 16 -12.62 -2.51 10.38
C PHE A 16 -11.75 -2.97 9.20
N VAL A 17 -10.74 -3.79 9.45
CA VAL A 17 -9.84 -4.30 8.42
C VAL A 17 -10.61 -5.18 7.43
N ALA A 18 -11.51 -6.05 7.91
CA ALA A 18 -12.32 -6.92 7.06
C ALA A 18 -13.17 -6.11 6.06
N SER A 19 -13.92 -5.11 6.55
CA SER A 19 -14.77 -4.27 5.71
C SER A 19 -13.96 -3.48 4.67
N ARG A 20 -12.77 -2.98 5.03
CA ARG A 20 -11.90 -2.26 4.09
C ARG A 20 -11.28 -3.17 3.03
N VAL A 21 -10.83 -4.35 3.42
CA VAL A 21 -10.31 -5.34 2.46
C VAL A 21 -11.40 -5.78 1.48
N GLU A 22 -12.62 -6.00 1.97
CA GLU A 22 -13.77 -6.34 1.12
C GLU A 22 -14.09 -5.21 0.12
N GLU A 23 -14.17 -3.96 0.59
CA GLU A 23 -14.39 -2.80 -0.26
C GLU A 23 -13.34 -2.69 -1.37
N ILE A 24 -12.06 -2.82 -1.01
CA ILE A 24 -10.94 -2.77 -1.95
C ILE A 24 -11.03 -3.88 -2.99
N ARG A 25 -11.29 -5.12 -2.55
CA ARG A 25 -11.37 -6.29 -3.43
C ARG A 25 -12.60 -6.28 -4.34
N ARG A 26 -13.66 -5.58 -3.96
CA ARG A 26 -14.82 -5.32 -4.82
C ARG A 26 -14.49 -4.39 -5.98
N LEU A 27 -13.56 -3.46 -5.78
CA LEU A 27 -13.17 -2.45 -6.78
C LEU A 27 -11.98 -2.90 -7.65
N SER A 28 -11.18 -3.84 -7.18
CA SER A 28 -9.95 -4.26 -7.85
C SER A 28 -9.50 -5.66 -7.42
N SER A 29 -8.85 -6.40 -8.32
CA SER A 29 -8.28 -7.70 -7.98
C SER A 29 -7.11 -7.54 -7.01
N LYS A 30 -7.01 -8.43 -6.01
CA LYS A 30 -5.91 -8.44 -5.03
C LYS A 30 -4.53 -8.62 -5.69
N GLU A 31 -4.50 -9.24 -6.87
CA GLU A 31 -3.31 -9.44 -7.70
C GLU A 31 -2.80 -8.13 -8.32
N ASN A 32 -3.60 -7.07 -8.38
CA ASN A 32 -3.18 -5.76 -8.89
C ASN A 32 -2.45 -4.93 -7.84
N TRP A 33 -2.57 -5.27 -6.55
CA TRP A 33 -1.97 -4.49 -5.47
C TRP A 33 -0.47 -4.80 -5.30
N ARG A 34 0.34 -3.75 -5.22
CA ARG A 34 1.81 -3.81 -5.08
C ARG A 34 2.26 -2.79 -4.03
N TYR A 35 3.43 -3.03 -3.45
CA TYR A 35 4.06 -2.11 -2.51
C TYR A 35 5.01 -1.17 -3.25
N VAL A 36 4.87 0.13 -2.99
CA VAL A 36 5.85 1.14 -3.39
C VAL A 36 6.73 1.44 -2.17
N PRO A 37 8.06 1.26 -2.24
CA PRO A 37 8.95 1.66 -1.15
C PRO A 37 8.73 3.13 -0.77
N GLY A 38 8.61 3.43 0.53
CA GLY A 38 8.28 4.78 0.99
C GLY A 38 9.17 5.89 0.42
N MET A 39 10.49 5.67 0.33
CA MET A 39 11.43 6.61 -0.28
C MET A 39 11.19 6.85 -1.78
N GLN A 40 10.53 5.91 -2.46
CA GLN A 40 10.22 5.99 -3.88
C GLN A 40 8.80 6.48 -4.14
N SER A 41 7.93 6.55 -3.12
CA SER A 41 6.54 7.01 -3.25
C SER A 41 6.50 8.54 -3.18
N PRO A 42 6.34 9.26 -4.30
CA PRO A 42 6.33 10.72 -4.27
C PRO A 42 5.11 11.28 -3.53
N ALA A 43 4.03 10.49 -3.46
CA ALA A 43 2.81 10.80 -2.73
C ALA A 43 3.00 10.77 -1.19
N ASP A 44 4.11 10.24 -0.69
CA ASP A 44 4.44 10.30 0.74
C ASP A 44 4.89 11.71 1.19
N LEU A 45 5.35 12.54 0.25
CA LEU A 45 5.75 13.92 0.54
C LEU A 45 4.58 14.82 0.96
N PRO A 46 3.43 14.84 0.25
CA PRO A 46 2.27 15.59 0.72
C PRO A 46 1.66 15.01 2.01
N SER A 47 1.67 13.68 2.22
CA SER A 47 1.08 13.06 3.41
C SER A 47 1.85 13.37 4.70
N ARG A 48 3.19 13.48 4.64
CA ARG A 48 4.04 13.88 5.77
C ARG A 48 4.04 15.38 6.05
N GLY A 49 3.49 16.17 5.13
CA GLY A 49 3.60 17.62 5.12
C GLY A 49 4.94 18.07 4.55
N CYS A 50 4.89 18.84 3.47
CA CYS A 50 6.08 19.50 2.91
C CYS A 50 5.73 20.88 2.36
N SER A 51 6.76 21.67 2.04
CA SER A 51 6.54 23.02 1.53
C SER A 51 5.86 23.00 0.16
N VAL A 52 5.05 24.03 -0.13
CA VAL A 52 4.44 24.23 -1.46
C VAL A 52 5.51 24.27 -2.56
N LYS A 53 6.69 24.83 -2.27
CA LYS A 53 7.82 24.86 -3.22
C LYS A 53 8.34 23.45 -3.53
N THR A 54 8.36 22.56 -2.53
CA THR A 54 8.69 21.15 -2.72
C THR A 54 7.61 20.48 -3.57
N LEU A 55 6.34 20.60 -3.19
CA LEU A 55 5.21 20.00 -3.94
C LEU A 55 5.16 20.42 -5.41
N LYS A 56 5.53 21.67 -5.73
CA LYS A 56 5.60 22.13 -7.13
C LYS A 56 6.74 21.51 -7.92
N LYS A 57 7.80 21.03 -7.26
CA LYS A 57 8.97 20.44 -7.91
C LYS A 57 8.84 18.93 -8.09
N VAL A 58 8.21 18.24 -7.14
CA VAL A 58 7.93 16.81 -7.25
C VAL A 58 6.58 16.61 -7.91
N ARG A 59 6.57 15.87 -9.01
CA ARG A 59 5.34 15.46 -9.71
C ARG A 59 4.68 14.33 -8.93
N TRP A 60 4.19 14.66 -7.74
CA TRP A 60 3.79 13.67 -6.72
C TRP A 60 2.60 12.81 -7.15
N TRP A 61 1.85 13.26 -8.16
CA TRP A 61 0.72 12.56 -8.79
C TRP A 61 1.13 11.62 -9.93
N GLU A 62 2.37 11.71 -10.45
CA GLU A 62 2.85 10.82 -11.54
C GLU A 62 3.34 9.46 -11.00
N GLY A 63 3.67 9.39 -9.70
CA GLY A 63 4.24 8.19 -9.10
C GLY A 63 5.72 7.98 -9.41
N PRO A 64 6.28 6.83 -9.05
CA PRO A 64 7.67 6.48 -9.36
C PRO A 64 7.87 6.31 -10.86
N SER A 65 9.03 6.68 -11.40
CA SER A 65 9.31 6.60 -12.85
C SER A 65 9.19 5.18 -13.43
N TRP A 66 9.43 4.15 -12.63
CA TRP A 66 9.30 2.76 -13.06
C TRP A 66 7.84 2.30 -13.24
N LEU A 67 6.86 3.08 -12.78
CA LEU A 67 5.44 2.75 -12.94
C LEU A 67 5.01 2.77 -14.42
N GLU A 68 5.72 3.54 -15.25
CA GLU A 68 5.51 3.61 -16.71
C GLU A 68 6.12 2.41 -17.45
N ASN A 69 7.00 1.63 -16.80
CA ASN A 69 7.65 0.47 -17.40
C ASN A 69 6.77 -0.78 -17.36
N SER A 70 7.22 -1.86 -18.01
CA SER A 70 6.58 -3.18 -17.90
C SER A 70 6.47 -3.59 -16.43
N THR A 71 5.38 -4.28 -16.08
CA THR A 71 5.19 -4.83 -14.72
C THR A 71 6.28 -5.81 -14.30
N GLU A 72 7.04 -6.34 -15.26
CA GLU A 72 8.19 -7.22 -15.04
C GLU A 72 9.40 -6.46 -14.47
N ASP A 73 9.51 -5.16 -14.78
CA ASP A 73 10.57 -4.27 -14.31
C ASP A 73 10.24 -3.62 -12.97
N TRP A 74 9.02 -3.84 -12.46
CA TRP A 74 8.59 -3.24 -11.20
C TRP A 74 9.33 -3.88 -10.02
N PRO A 75 9.60 -3.11 -8.94
CA PRO A 75 10.21 -3.66 -7.74
C PRO A 75 9.39 -4.84 -7.21
N LYS A 76 10.08 -5.95 -6.92
CA LYS A 76 9.44 -7.11 -6.28
C LYS A 76 8.90 -6.70 -4.93
N SER A 77 7.58 -6.82 -4.76
CA SER A 77 6.91 -6.60 -3.49
C SER A 77 7.08 -7.83 -2.61
N GLU A 78 8.20 -7.93 -1.91
CA GLU A 78 8.35 -8.91 -0.83
C GLU A 78 7.49 -8.48 0.35
N LEU A 79 6.67 -9.38 0.89
CA LEU A 79 5.77 -9.10 2.01
C LEU A 79 6.47 -9.43 3.32
N PHE A 80 7.01 -8.39 3.96
CA PHE A 80 7.50 -8.42 5.34
C PHE A 80 6.58 -7.58 6.22
N PRO A 81 5.35 -8.06 6.52
CA PRO A 81 4.49 -7.37 7.47
C PRO A 81 5.05 -7.50 8.89
N ASP A 82 4.72 -6.54 9.73
CA ASP A 82 4.94 -6.65 11.17
C ASP A 82 3.91 -7.62 11.75
N MET A 83 4.38 -8.79 12.19
CA MET A 83 3.49 -9.84 12.70
C MET A 83 2.76 -9.43 13.99
N GLU A 84 3.31 -8.51 14.79
CA GLU A 84 2.60 -7.99 15.96
C GLU A 84 1.38 -7.18 15.53
N VAL A 85 1.54 -6.31 14.53
CA VAL A 85 0.45 -5.53 13.93
C VAL A 85 -0.58 -6.43 13.25
N ILE A 86 -0.14 -7.43 12.49
CA ILE A 86 -1.06 -8.39 11.87
C ILE A 86 -1.88 -9.13 12.92
N ASN A 87 -1.24 -9.53 14.02
CA ASN A 87 -1.93 -10.27 15.08
C ASN A 87 -2.84 -9.38 15.93
N SER A 88 -2.49 -8.11 16.17
CA SER A 88 -3.35 -7.17 16.90
C SER A 88 -4.66 -6.89 16.17
N GLU A 89 -4.62 -6.93 14.84
CA GLU A 89 -5.76 -6.72 13.94
C GLU A 89 -6.53 -8.00 13.58
N LYS A 90 -6.20 -9.15 14.22
CA LYS A 90 -7.06 -10.33 14.14
C LYS A 90 -8.29 -10.12 15.01
N LYS A 91 -9.42 -10.67 14.55
CA LYS A 91 -10.66 -10.71 15.33
C LYS A 91 -10.38 -11.41 16.65
N LYS A 92 -10.51 -10.66 17.75
CA LYS A 92 -10.46 -11.23 19.10
C LYS A 92 -11.72 -12.07 19.31
N LEU A 93 -11.52 -13.35 19.63
CA LEU A 93 -12.59 -14.25 20.03
C LEU A 93 -13.08 -13.89 21.44
#